data_AF-A0AAD9UAZ2-F1
#
_entry.id   AF-A0AAD9UAZ2-F1
#
_cell.length_a   1.000
_cell.length_b   1.000
_cell.length_c   1.000
_cell.angle_alpha   90.00
_cell.angle_beta   90.00
_cell.angle_gamma   90.00
#
_symmetry.space_group_name_H-M   'P 1'
#
loop_
_entity.id
_entity.type
_entity.pdbx_description
1 polymer ?
#
loop_
_entity_poly.entity_id
_entity_poly.type
_entity_poly.pdbx_seq_one_letter_code
_entity_poly.pdbx_strand_id
1 'polypeptide(L)'
;MESSYLTVDFFRRLPQEVEKGVNNPPSSNVDRYAEGHFRRIGSNVSTYVGMVAETLRNTIPKAVVYCQVREAKLSLLNYFYTQIGQKEGKQLAELLDEDPALMERRLQCAKRLELYKASRDEIDSVSLAR
;
A
#
# COMPACT_ATOMS: atom_id res chain seq x y z
N MET A 1 1.85 12.04 -10.50
CA MET A 1 0.39 12.06 -10.26
C MET A 1 -0.24 12.28 -11.60
N GLU A 2 -0.82 11.26 -12.22
CA GLU A 2 -1.48 11.45 -13.53
C GLU A 2 -2.68 12.37 -13.31
N SER A 3 -2.71 13.46 -14.06
CA SER A 3 -3.75 14.46 -13.93
C SER A 3 -5.06 13.92 -14.49
N SER A 4 -6.03 13.66 -13.60
CA SER A 4 -7.36 13.18 -14.00
C SER A 4 -8.26 14.35 -14.36
N TYR A 5 -7.89 15.09 -15.40
CA TYR A 5 -8.76 16.10 -15.98
C TYR A 5 -9.85 15.41 -16.81
N LEU A 6 -11.04 16.00 -16.88
CA LEU A 6 -12.00 15.69 -17.94
C LEU A 6 -11.27 15.83 -19.28
N THR A 7 -11.00 14.71 -19.95
CA THR A 7 -10.40 14.75 -21.27
C THR A 7 -11.46 15.01 -22.31
N VAL A 8 -11.05 15.59 -23.45
CA VAL A 8 -11.94 15.82 -24.60
C VAL A 8 -12.63 14.52 -25.04
N ASP A 9 -11.99 13.37 -24.80
CA ASP A 9 -12.55 12.04 -25.09
C ASP A 9 -13.79 11.71 -24.26
N PHE A 10 -13.98 12.30 -23.07
CA PHE A 10 -15.23 12.17 -22.33
C PHE A 10 -16.39 12.77 -23.12
N PHE A 11 -16.21 14.00 -23.60
CA PHE A 11 -17.26 14.73 -24.30
C PHE A 11 -17.58 14.11 -25.67
N ARG A 12 -16.60 13.47 -26.31
CA ARG A 12 -16.80 12.69 -27.54
C ARG A 12 -17.61 11.40 -27.33
N ARG A 13 -17.60 10.83 -26.12
CA ARG A 13 -18.34 9.61 -25.77
C ARG A 13 -19.76 9.89 -25.26
N LEU A 14 -20.10 11.16 -25.00
CA LEU A 14 -21.48 11.55 -24.70
C LEU A 14 -22.34 11.40 -25.96
N PRO A 15 -23.60 10.94 -25.85
CA PRO A 15 -24.49 10.81 -26.99
C PRO A 15 -24.67 12.17 -27.72
N GLN A 16 -24.06 12.33 -28.90
CA GLN A 16 -24.34 13.43 -29.82
C GLN A 16 -25.59 13.10 -30.64
N GLU A 17 -26.48 14.08 -30.82
CA GLU A 17 -27.66 13.90 -31.66
C GLU A 17 -27.25 13.69 -33.12
N VAL A 18 -27.81 12.65 -33.73
CA VAL A 18 -28.17 12.71 -35.14
C VAL A 18 -29.61 13.24 -35.16
N GLU A 19 -29.81 14.51 -35.52
CA GLU A 19 -31.13 15.02 -35.90
C GLU A 19 -31.62 14.23 -37.13
N LYS A 20 -32.35 13.14 -36.89
CA LYS A 20 -33.18 12.55 -37.94
C LYS A 20 -34.54 13.23 -37.89
N GLY A 21 -34.75 14.15 -38.83
CA GLY A 21 -36.03 14.80 -39.07
C GLY A 21 -37.14 13.78 -39.26
N VAL A 22 -38.21 13.91 -38.47
CA VAL A 22 -39.46 13.17 -38.69
C VAL A 22 -40.62 14.14 -38.42
N ASN A 23 -41.35 14.45 -39.49
CA ASN A 23 -42.58 15.22 -39.52
C ASN A 23 -43.69 14.52 -38.69
N ASN A 24 -44.27 15.19 -37.68
CA ASN A 24 -45.62 14.89 -37.17
C ASN A 24 -46.23 16.09 -36.38
N PRO A 25 -47.58 16.19 -36.25
CA PRO A 25 -48.32 17.44 -35.98
C PRO A 25 -48.31 17.88 -34.49
N PRO A 26 -48.75 19.12 -34.16
CA PRO A 26 -48.31 19.82 -32.95
C PRO A 26 -49.14 19.45 -31.73
N SER A 27 -48.70 18.45 -30.98
CA SER A 27 -49.16 18.25 -29.60
C SER A 27 -48.19 18.96 -28.64
N SER A 28 -48.68 19.95 -27.90
CA SER A 28 -48.04 20.67 -26.77
C SER A 28 -46.53 20.39 -26.60
N ASN A 29 -45.72 21.12 -27.38
CA ASN A 29 -44.26 20.97 -27.50
C ASN A 29 -43.46 21.23 -26.22
N VAL A 30 -44.08 21.56 -25.08
CA VAL A 30 -43.33 21.94 -23.87
C VAL A 30 -42.97 20.71 -23.03
N ASP A 31 -43.90 19.78 -22.81
CA ASP A 31 -43.69 18.66 -21.87
C ASP A 31 -42.87 17.50 -22.45
N ARG A 32 -43.03 17.16 -23.74
CA ARG A 32 -42.24 16.08 -24.38
C ARG A 32 -40.78 16.44 -24.54
N TYR A 33 -40.49 17.71 -24.81
CA TYR A 33 -39.12 18.20 -24.90
C TYR A 33 -38.50 18.29 -23.50
N ALA A 34 -39.23 18.77 -22.48
CA ALA A 34 -38.75 18.83 -21.11
C ALA A 34 -38.34 17.44 -20.55
N GLU A 35 -39.17 16.41 -20.72
CA GLU A 35 -38.86 15.04 -20.25
C GLU A 35 -37.63 14.44 -20.97
N GLY A 36 -37.50 14.67 -22.29
CA GLY A 36 -36.32 14.26 -23.06
C GLY A 36 -35.05 14.97 -22.60
N HIS A 37 -35.13 16.27 -22.30
CA HIS A 37 -34.02 17.05 -21.76
C HIS A 37 -33.60 16.58 -20.36
N PHE A 38 -34.54 16.34 -19.44
CA PHE A 38 -34.22 15.83 -18.11
C PHE A 38 -33.61 14.42 -18.16
N ARG A 39 -34.12 13.54 -19.05
CA ARG A 39 -33.54 12.21 -19.25
C ARG A 39 -32.10 12.27 -19.79
N ARG A 40 -31.81 13.21 -20.71
CA ARG A 40 -30.45 13.46 -21.19
C ARG A 40 -29.54 13.96 -20.07
N ILE A 41 -30.00 14.91 -19.27
CA ILE A 41 -29.24 15.42 -18.12
C ILE A 41 -28.91 14.25 -17.17
N GLY A 42 -29.89 13.41 -16.85
CA GLY A 42 -29.69 12.22 -16.04
C GLY A 42 -28.64 11.27 -16.61
N SER A 43 -28.70 10.97 -17.92
CA SER A 43 -27.70 10.11 -18.58
C SER A 43 -26.30 10.72 -18.54
N ASN A 44 -26.15 12.02 -18.78
CA ASN A 44 -24.85 12.69 -18.80
C ASN A 44 -24.23 12.73 -17.40
N VAL A 45 -25.03 13.03 -16.38
CA VAL A 45 -24.59 13.01 -14.98
C VAL A 45 -24.17 11.60 -14.56
N SER A 46 -24.94 10.57 -14.94
CA SER A 46 -24.59 9.19 -14.65
C SER A 46 -23.24 8.78 -15.25
N THR A 47 -22.98 9.16 -16.51
CA THR A 47 -21.69 8.87 -17.17
C THR A 47 -20.53 9.63 -16.50
N TYR A 48 -20.76 10.88 -16.09
CA TYR A 48 -19.76 11.67 -15.36
C TYR A 48 -19.41 11.04 -14.00
N VAL A 49 -20.42 10.64 -13.22
CA VAL A 49 -20.23 9.97 -11.93
C VAL A 49 -19.44 8.66 -12.09
N GLY A 50 -19.76 7.87 -13.12
CA GLY A 50 -19.02 6.64 -13.44
C GLY A 50 -17.54 6.89 -13.71
N MET A 51 -17.22 7.92 -14.50
CA MET A 51 -15.83 8.32 -14.78
C MET A 51 -15.09 8.75 -13.51
N VAL A 52 -15.70 9.62 -12.70
CA VAL A 52 -15.09 10.08 -11.44
C VAL A 52 -14.83 8.91 -10.51
N ALA A 53 -15.76 7.94 -10.42
CA ALA A 53 -15.57 6.74 -9.62
C ALA A 53 -14.39 5.89 -10.11
N GLU A 54 -14.21 5.70 -11.43
CA GLU A 54 -13.04 4.99 -11.98
C GLU A 54 -11.72 5.70 -11.68
N THR A 55 -11.71 7.03 -11.76
CA THR A 55 -10.56 7.83 -11.35
C THR A 55 -10.25 7.64 -9.88
N LEU A 56 -11.24 7.79 -9.00
CA LEU A 56 -11.08 7.67 -7.56
C LEU A 56 -10.59 6.27 -7.15
N ARG A 57 -11.07 5.23 -7.83
CA ARG A 57 -10.59 3.85 -7.64
C ARG A 57 -9.08 3.73 -7.79
N ASN A 58 -8.48 4.52 -8.68
CA ASN A 58 -7.04 4.48 -8.94
C ASN A 58 -6.26 5.50 -8.11
N THR A 59 -6.83 6.68 -7.83
CA THR A 59 -6.12 7.77 -7.14
C THR A 59 -6.14 7.64 -5.62
N ILE A 60 -7.22 7.13 -5.02
CA ILE A 60 -7.34 6.97 -3.56
C ILE A 60 -6.26 6.00 -3.04
N PRO A 61 -6.08 4.79 -3.58
CA PRO A 61 -5.04 3.90 -3.08
C PRO A 61 -3.63 4.48 -3.25
N LYS A 62 -3.37 5.19 -4.36
CA LYS A 62 -2.09 5.87 -4.60
C LYS A 62 -1.83 6.96 -3.55
N ALA A 63 -2.85 7.76 -3.20
CA ALA A 63 -2.75 8.77 -2.16
C ALA A 63 -2.53 8.15 -0.78
N VAL A 64 -3.23 7.06 -0.45
CA VAL A 64 -3.06 6.32 0.81
C VAL A 64 -1.63 5.77 0.93
N VAL A 65 -1.13 5.10 -0.11
CA VAL A 65 0.25 4.57 -0.11
C VAL A 65 1.27 5.70 0.02
N TYR A 66 1.08 6.80 -0.70
CA TYR A 66 2.01 7.92 -0.67
C TYR A 66 2.03 8.63 0.69
N CYS A 67 0.86 8.94 1.26
CA CYS A 67 0.77 9.73 2.48
C CYS A 67 0.91 8.89 3.76
N GLN A 68 0.47 7.63 3.74
CA GLN A 68 0.50 6.78 4.94
C GLN A 68 1.69 5.83 4.91
N VAL A 69 1.79 4.97 3.88
CA VAL A 69 2.78 3.88 3.87
C VAL A 69 4.20 4.41 3.71
N ARG A 70 4.41 5.29 2.72
CA ARG A 70 5.73 5.84 2.44
C ARG A 70 6.23 6.75 3.56
N GLU A 71 5.37 7.61 4.10
CA GLU A 71 5.72 8.47 5.24
C GLU A 71 5.92 7.67 6.52
N ALA A 72 5.08 6.66 6.81
CA ALA A 72 5.26 5.80 7.98
C ALA A 72 6.61 5.06 7.93
N LYS A 73 7.03 4.58 6.76
CA LYS A 73 8.35 3.94 6.60
C LYS A 73 9.50 4.87 6.99
N LEU A 74 9.48 6.12 6.50
CA LEU A 74 10.52 7.11 6.81
C LEU A 74 10.45 7.56 8.27
N SER A 75 9.24 7.83 8.76
CA SER A 75 8.98 8.27 10.13
C SER A 75 9.38 7.21 11.15
N LEU A 76 9.11 5.93 10.89
CA LEU A 76 9.45 4.84 11.80
C LEU A 76 10.95 4.75 12.07
N LEU A 77 11.77 4.81 11.01
CA LEU A 77 13.23 4.73 11.15
C LEU A 77 13.79 5.97 11.84
N ASN A 78 13.31 7.16 11.47
CA ASN A 78 13.70 8.40 12.12
C ASN A 78 13.33 8.38 13.61
N TYR A 79 12.12 7.92 13.95
CA TYR A 79 11.65 7.78 15.32
C TYR A 79 12.48 6.76 16.10
N PHE A 80 12.85 5.64 15.49
CA PHE A 80 13.72 4.65 16.11
C PHE A 80 15.09 5.26 16.44
N TYR A 81 15.72 5.97 15.51
CA TYR A 81 17.01 6.61 15.77
C TYR A 81 16.95 7.70 16.83
N THR A 82 15.90 8.53 16.83
CA THR A 82 15.74 9.56 17.88
C THR A 82 15.49 8.93 19.24
N GLN A 83 14.68 7.87 19.33
CA GLN A 83 14.45 7.18 20.59
C GLN A 83 15.70 6.49 21.13
N ILE A 84 16.45 5.78 20.29
CA ILE A 84 17.70 5.12 20.72
C ILE A 84 18.76 6.16 21.10
N GLY A 85 18.88 7.25 20.34
CA GLY A 85 19.82 8.33 20.65
C GLY A 85 19.51 9.10 21.94
N GLN A 86 18.26 9.09 22.41
CA GLN A 86 17.85 9.69 23.69
C GLN A 86 18.09 8.78 24.89
N LYS A 87 18.32 7.48 24.70
CA LYS A 87 18.48 6.53 25.79
C LYS A 87 19.90 6.57 26.37
N GLU A 88 19.99 6.60 27.69
CA GLU A 88 21.26 6.46 28.40
C GLU A 88 21.79 5.02 28.33
N GLY A 89 23.10 4.84 28.54
CA GLY A 89 23.76 3.54 28.45
C GLY A 89 23.15 2.44 29.34
N LYS A 90 22.59 2.80 30.51
CA LYS A 90 21.88 1.85 31.39
C LYS A 90 20.58 1.34 30.78
N GLN A 91 19.76 2.23 30.22
CA GLN A 91 18.50 1.86 29.56
C GLN A 91 18.75 1.06 28.28
N LEU A 92 19.84 1.35 27.58
CA LEU A 92 20.25 0.58 26.41
C LEU A 92 20.72 -0.83 26.82
N ALA A 93 21.46 -0.96 27.92
CA ALA A 93 21.88 -2.25 28.46
C ALA A 93 20.67 -3.11 28.87
N GLU A 94 19.65 -2.53 29.50
CA GLU A 94 18.40 -3.23 29.83
C GLU A 94 17.65 -3.72 28.58
N LEU A 95 17.61 -2.92 27.50
CA LEU A 95 16.98 -3.33 26.23
C LEU A 95 17.76 -4.45 25.51
N LEU A 96 19.06 -4.56 25.78
CA LEU A 96 19.94 -5.58 25.22
C LEU A 96 20.08 -6.80 26.13
N ASP A 97 19.44 -6.79 27.30
CA ASP A 97 19.50 -7.92 28.21
C ASP A 97 18.78 -9.12 27.59
N GLU A 98 19.45 -10.27 27.58
CA GLU A 98 18.94 -11.48 26.96
C GLU A 98 18.00 -12.21 27.92
N ASP A 99 17.02 -12.94 27.37
CA ASP A 99 16.19 -13.85 28.17
C ASP A 99 17.10 -14.87 28.88
N PRO A 100 17.00 -15.03 30.23
CA PRO A 100 17.82 -15.98 30.98
C PRO A 100 17.72 -17.42 30.44
N ALA A 101 16.57 -17.83 29.90
CA ALA A 101 16.42 -19.16 29.30
C ALA A 101 17.27 -19.31 28.02
N LEU A 102 17.42 -18.24 27.24
CA LEU A 102 18.26 -18.21 26.04
C LEU A 102 19.75 -18.19 26.41
N MET A 103 20.11 -17.44 27.45
CA MET A 103 21.47 -17.41 27.99
C MET A 103 21.92 -18.79 28.47
N GLU A 104 21.07 -19.51 29.22
CA GLU A 104 21.36 -20.87 29.69
C GLU A 104 21.56 -21.85 28.52
N ARG A 105 20.67 -21.81 27.53
CA ARG A 105 20.79 -22.65 26.32
C ARG A 105 22.08 -22.38 25.56
N ARG A 106 22.47 -21.11 25.40
CA ARG A 106 23.74 -20.73 24.77
C ARG A 106 24.92 -21.34 25.52
N LEU A 107 24.90 -21.30 26.85
CA LEU A 107 25.98 -21.79 27.71
C LEU A 107 26.07 -23.33 27.68
N GLN A 108 24.94 -24.03 27.70
CA GLN A 108 24.88 -25.48 27.51
C GLN A 108 25.43 -25.92 26.14
N CYS A 109 25.06 -25.20 25.07
CA CYS A 109 25.56 -25.45 23.73
C CYS A 109 27.08 -25.19 23.62
N ALA A 110 27.58 -24.11 24.22
CA ALA A 110 29.01 -23.80 24.27
C ALA A 110 29.80 -24.90 24.98
N LYS A 111 29.33 -25.34 26.15
CA LYS A 111 29.95 -26.45 26.90
C LYS A 111 29.97 -27.75 26.07
N ARG A 112 28.86 -28.08 25.41
CA ARG A 112 28.79 -29.27 24.55
C ARG A 112 29.76 -29.16 23.37
N LEU A 113 29.91 -27.98 22.79
CA LEU A 113 30.85 -27.73 21.70
C LEU A 113 32.31 -27.92 22.16
N GLU A 114 32.67 -27.44 23.34
CA GLU A 114 34.01 -27.63 23.91
C GLU A 114 34.33 -29.12 24.09
N LEU A 115 33.38 -29.90 24.60
CA LEU A 115 33.53 -31.34 24.75
C LEU A 115 33.75 -32.02 23.39
N TYR A 116 32.97 -31.66 22.36
CA TYR A 116 33.15 -32.23 21.02
C TYR A 116 34.46 -31.84 20.37
N LYS A 117 34.98 -30.63 20.62
CA LYS A 117 36.31 -30.21 20.14
C LYS A 117 37.41 -31.03 20.81
N ALA A 118 37.35 -31.18 22.14
CA ALA A 118 38.30 -32.01 22.88
C ALA A 118 38.31 -33.47 22.36
N SER A 119 37.13 -34.08 22.21
CA SER A 119 37.03 -35.44 21.66
C SER A 119 37.55 -35.55 20.23
N ARG A 120 37.31 -34.54 19.38
CA ARG A 120 37.88 -34.52 18.03
C ARG A 120 39.40 -34.44 18.07
N ASP A 121 39.95 -33.53 18.88
CA ASP A 121 41.39 -33.32 18.97
C ASP A 121 42.10 -34.59 19.53
N GLU A 122 41.46 -35.31 20.44
CA GLU A 122 41.90 -36.64 20.90
C GLU A 122 41.92 -37.67 19.76
N ILE A 123 40.85 -37.77 18.97
CA ILE A 123 40.79 -38.68 17.80
C ILE A 123 41.88 -38.34 16.78
N ASP A 124 42.06 -37.06 16.49
CA ASP A 124 43.06 -36.57 15.55
C ASP A 124 44.48 -36.94 16.04
N SER A 125 44.77 -36.78 17.33
CA SER A 125 46.07 -37.14 17.92
C SER A 125 46.42 -38.63 17.78
N VAL A 126 45.43 -39.51 17.92
CA VAL A 126 45.61 -40.96 17.75
C VAL A 126 45.78 -41.32 16.26
N SER A 127 45.07 -40.62 15.37
CA SER A 127 45.17 -40.85 13.93
C SER A 127 46.54 -40.45 13.36
N LEU A 128 47.16 -39.40 13.91
CA LEU A 128 48.49 -38.91 13.52
C LEU A 128 49.65 -39.74 14.09
N ALA A 129 49.38 -40.56 15.12
CA ALA A 129 50.38 -41.44 15.74
C ALA A 129 50.49 -42.83 15.09
N ARG A 130 49.65 -43.13 14.09
CA ARG A 130 49.72 -44.36 13.27
C ARG A 130 50.40 -44.08 11.94
#